data_AF-A0A179F2Z7-F1
#
_entry.id   AF-A0A179F2Z7-F1
#
_cell.length_a   1.000
_cell.length_b   1.000
_cell.length_c   1.000
_cell.angle_alpha   90.00
_cell.angle_beta   90.00
_cell.angle_gamma   90.00
#
_symmetry.space_group_name_H-M   'P 1'
#
loop_
_entity.id
_entity.type
_entity.pdbx_description
1 polymer ?
#
loop_
_entity_poly.entity_id
_entity_poly.type
_entity_poly.pdbx_seq_one_letter_code
_entity_poly.pdbx_strand_id
1 'polypeptide(L)'
;MLTVTGAEGNIRIGEIILIIDCDTRVPVDCLYYGALEMHESPEVAILQHGSGVMQVVHNTFENGITYFTNVVYTAIKYGVGSGDVSPFVGHNAFLRWKAMQSISFVDPSDGQTKWWSDAHVSEDFDLSLRVQMAGMIVRLATYHNGGFKEGVSLTLYDELTRWEKYAYGCNELVFHPFSQWFYNGPVTRLFLRFLWSNMPITSKVTITAYIFTYYAIASGLFLTTANYIIIGLFPDELDHLYMPSWGIWLSLIVVFNGLGSVAFSMVRHQLKEEVFWRALLEAIKWLPFLILYFGGISLNCAKALFCHAFSINIEWASTAKEPGPSGFFIGLDKMISSFKYTWLICIALAAMIIYFAVGAPWGYTITPGPHSTAMVAIVPLAVQICSAFFLPLALGLN
;
A
#
# COMPACT_ATOMS: atom_id res chain seq x y z
N MET A 1 3.14 24.82 -11.22
CA MET A 1 2.71 25.33 -12.55
C MET A 1 1.59 24.41 -13.04
N LEU A 2 0.37 24.91 -13.27
CA LEU A 2 -0.65 24.14 -14.00
C LEU A 2 -0.23 24.18 -15.46
N THR A 3 0.52 23.18 -15.91
CA THR A 3 0.99 23.12 -17.29
C THR A 3 -0.18 22.68 -18.17
N VAL A 4 -0.87 23.66 -18.77
CA VAL A 4 -1.96 23.39 -19.71
C VAL A 4 -1.33 23.08 -21.06
N THR A 5 -1.18 21.79 -21.37
CA THR A 5 -0.51 21.29 -22.59
C THR A 5 -1.39 21.33 -23.84
N GLY A 6 -2.63 21.84 -23.75
CA GLY A 6 -3.59 21.83 -24.86
C GLY A 6 -4.65 22.93 -24.88
N ALA A 7 -4.42 24.06 -24.20
CA ALA A 7 -5.33 25.21 -24.27
C ALA A 7 -4.55 26.50 -24.57
N GLU A 8 -4.97 27.22 -25.62
CA GLU A 8 -4.49 28.56 -25.94
C GLU A 8 -5.49 29.62 -25.43
N GLY A 9 -4.97 30.79 -25.03
CA GLY A 9 -5.79 31.95 -24.63
C GLY A 9 -5.84 32.20 -23.12
N ASN A 10 -6.82 33.02 -22.70
CA ASN A 10 -6.98 33.43 -21.30
C ASN A 10 -7.60 32.29 -20.48
N ILE A 11 -6.82 31.68 -19.60
CA ILE A 11 -7.30 30.65 -18.68
C ILE A 11 -8.04 31.32 -17.51
N ARG A 12 -9.26 30.87 -17.24
CA ARG A 12 -10.01 31.20 -16.01
C ARG A 12 -10.16 29.95 -15.17
N ILE A 13 -9.84 30.07 -13.89
CA ILE A 13 -10.02 28.98 -12.92
C ILE A 13 -11.32 29.25 -12.17
N GLY A 14 -12.22 28.26 -12.17
CA GLY A 14 -13.47 28.31 -11.41
C GLY A 14 -13.25 28.16 -9.91
N GLU A 15 -14.31 28.37 -9.13
CA GLU A 15 -14.25 28.23 -7.66
C GLU A 15 -14.05 26.77 -7.20
N ILE A 16 -14.51 25.83 -8.03
CA ILE A 16 -14.44 24.39 -7.78
C ILE A 16 -13.73 23.74 -8.97
N ILE A 17 -12.80 22.83 -8.67
CA ILE A 17 -12.02 22.07 -9.65
C ILE A 17 -12.34 20.59 -9.48
N LEU A 18 -12.76 19.91 -10.55
CA LEU A 18 -12.83 18.46 -10.58
C LEU A 18 -11.50 17.90 -11.07
N ILE A 19 -10.87 17.02 -10.28
CA ILE A 19 -9.68 16.27 -10.69
C ILE A 19 -10.06 14.81 -10.98
N ILE A 20 -9.65 14.32 -12.14
CA ILE A 20 -9.90 12.95 -12.62
C ILE A 20 -8.68 12.45 -13.37
N ASP A 21 -8.47 11.14 -13.33
CA ASP A 21 -7.49 10.47 -14.18
C ASP A 21 -8.05 10.24 -15.58
N CYS A 22 -7.15 10.01 -16.54
CA CYS A 22 -7.52 9.78 -17.93
C CYS A 22 -8.33 8.50 -18.15
N ASP A 23 -8.23 7.51 -17.26
CA ASP A 23 -8.96 6.24 -17.31
C ASP A 23 -10.18 6.20 -16.38
N THR A 24 -10.50 7.31 -15.70
CA THR A 24 -11.70 7.42 -14.87
C THR A 24 -12.96 7.45 -15.73
N ARG A 25 -13.97 6.65 -15.35
CA ARG A 25 -15.36 6.89 -15.77
C ARG A 25 -16.11 7.60 -14.65
N VAL A 26 -16.83 8.67 -14.98
CA VAL A 26 -17.61 9.45 -14.00
C VAL A 26 -19.11 9.29 -14.20
N PRO A 27 -19.93 9.45 -13.14
CA PRO A 27 -21.38 9.56 -13.27
C PRO A 27 -21.81 10.74 -14.15
N VAL A 28 -22.93 10.63 -14.86
CA VAL A 28 -23.45 11.68 -15.75
C VAL A 28 -23.81 12.96 -14.99
N ASP A 29 -24.25 12.80 -13.76
CA ASP A 29 -24.71 13.83 -12.82
C ASP A 29 -23.61 14.30 -11.85
N CYS A 30 -22.36 13.85 -12.03
CA CYS A 30 -21.28 14.09 -11.06
C CYS A 30 -21.00 15.58 -10.83
N LEU A 31 -21.03 16.39 -11.89
CA LEU A 31 -20.79 17.83 -11.79
C LEU A 31 -21.90 18.53 -11.02
N TYR A 32 -23.15 18.11 -11.21
CA TYR A 32 -24.29 18.70 -10.53
C TYR A 32 -24.25 18.40 -9.03
N TYR A 33 -24.11 17.12 -8.66
CA TYR A 33 -24.05 16.74 -7.25
C TYR A 33 -22.78 17.20 -6.54
N GLY A 34 -21.63 17.14 -7.22
CA GLY A 34 -20.37 17.64 -6.68
C GLY A 34 -20.42 19.15 -6.42
N ALA A 35 -20.97 19.92 -7.36
CA ALA A 35 -21.15 21.36 -7.17
C ALA A 35 -22.16 21.68 -6.06
N LEU A 36 -23.28 20.94 -5.98
CA LEU A 36 -24.29 21.11 -4.94
C LEU A 36 -23.71 20.86 -3.54
N GLU A 37 -23.02 19.74 -3.33
CA GLU A 37 -22.39 19.41 -2.05
C GLU A 37 -21.37 20.48 -1.63
N MET A 38 -20.53 20.91 -2.58
CA MET A 38 -19.53 21.97 -2.33
C MET A 38 -20.17 23.35 -2.12
N HIS A 39 -21.39 23.58 -2.59
CA HIS A 39 -22.14 24.80 -2.32
C HIS A 39 -22.78 24.79 -0.93
N GLU A 40 -23.49 23.71 -0.60
CA GLU A 40 -24.20 23.54 0.68
C GLU A 40 -23.25 23.36 1.86
N SER A 41 -22.04 22.84 1.62
CA SER A 41 -21.02 22.60 2.66
C SER A 41 -19.75 23.44 2.41
N PRO A 42 -19.76 24.75 2.75
CA PRO A 42 -18.64 25.65 2.50
C PRO A 42 -17.35 25.26 3.25
N GLU A 43 -17.46 24.50 4.33
CA GLU A 43 -16.34 23.98 5.14
C GLU A 43 -15.56 22.86 4.45
N VAL A 44 -16.14 22.21 3.43
CA VAL A 44 -15.49 21.14 2.67
C VAL A 44 -14.49 21.76 1.71
N ALA A 45 -13.21 21.39 1.88
CA ALA A 45 -12.13 21.79 0.99
C ALA A 45 -11.90 20.77 -0.13
N ILE A 46 -12.05 19.48 0.19
CA ILE A 46 -11.92 18.37 -0.76
C ILE A 46 -13.12 17.44 -0.57
N LEU A 47 -13.83 17.17 -1.65
CA LEU A 47 -14.87 16.15 -1.72
C LEU A 47 -14.33 14.96 -2.52
N GLN A 48 -13.84 13.94 -1.82
CA GLN A 48 -13.38 12.69 -2.41
C GLN A 48 -14.59 11.81 -2.73
N HIS A 49 -14.75 11.33 -3.95
CA HIS A 49 -15.75 10.31 -4.24
C HIS A 49 -15.22 8.91 -3.97
N GLY A 50 -16.08 8.06 -3.42
CA GLY A 50 -15.83 6.63 -3.36
C GLY A 50 -15.79 6.04 -4.76
N SER A 51 -14.64 5.48 -5.13
CA SER A 51 -14.44 4.83 -6.41
C SER A 51 -15.00 3.41 -6.42
N GLY A 52 -15.46 2.95 -7.58
CA GLY A 52 -15.69 1.56 -7.93
C GLY A 52 -14.59 1.07 -8.87
N VAL A 53 -14.51 -0.23 -9.07
CA VAL A 53 -13.51 -0.84 -9.96
C VAL A 53 -14.07 -1.03 -11.36
N MET A 54 -13.30 -0.63 -12.38
CA MET A 54 -13.48 -0.97 -13.78
C MET A 54 -12.49 -2.07 -14.14
N GLN A 55 -13.01 -3.24 -14.51
CA GLN A 55 -12.22 -4.34 -15.03
C GLN A 55 -12.16 -4.30 -16.56
N VAL A 56 -11.05 -4.75 -17.14
CA VAL A 56 -10.74 -4.70 -18.57
C VAL A 56 -10.51 -6.09 -19.14
N VAL A 57 -9.65 -6.91 -18.51
CA VAL A 57 -9.17 -8.20 -19.06
C VAL A 57 -9.88 -9.41 -18.45
N HIS A 58 -10.37 -9.27 -17.21
CA HIS A 58 -11.03 -10.30 -16.41
C HIS A 58 -10.17 -11.56 -16.15
N ASN A 59 -8.84 -11.42 -16.11
CA ASN A 59 -7.93 -12.52 -15.76
C ASN A 59 -7.87 -12.76 -14.24
N THR A 60 -7.23 -13.84 -13.80
CA THR A 60 -7.13 -14.19 -12.37
C THR A 60 -6.48 -13.09 -11.54
N PHE A 61 -5.43 -12.46 -12.07
CA PHE A 61 -4.71 -11.40 -11.36
C PHE A 61 -5.58 -10.16 -11.14
N GLU A 62 -6.17 -9.64 -12.22
CA GLU A 62 -7.05 -8.47 -12.20
C GLU A 62 -8.28 -8.72 -11.31
N ASN A 63 -8.88 -9.92 -11.36
CA ASN A 63 -9.98 -10.29 -10.49
C ASN A 63 -9.57 -10.30 -9.00
N GLY A 64 -8.36 -10.77 -8.70
CA GLY A 64 -7.82 -10.79 -7.34
C GLY A 64 -7.54 -9.40 -6.80
N ILE A 65 -6.92 -8.54 -7.60
CA ILE A 65 -6.71 -7.12 -7.25
C ILE A 65 -8.04 -6.38 -7.16
N THR A 66 -9.00 -6.65 -8.04
CA THR A 66 -10.35 -6.08 -7.95
C THR A 66 -11.00 -6.40 -6.60
N TYR A 67 -10.91 -7.64 -6.14
CA TYR A 67 -11.39 -8.01 -4.81
C TYR A 67 -10.66 -7.23 -3.72
N PHE A 68 -9.32 -7.17 -3.77
CA PHE A 68 -8.52 -6.42 -2.80
C PHE A 68 -8.89 -4.92 -2.77
N THR A 69 -9.01 -4.28 -3.93
CA THR A 69 -9.39 -2.87 -4.04
C THR A 69 -10.78 -2.62 -3.44
N ASN A 70 -11.75 -3.51 -3.69
CA ASN A 70 -13.07 -3.42 -3.06
C ASN A 70 -12.99 -3.57 -1.54
N VAL A 71 -12.13 -4.46 -1.02
CA VAL A 71 -11.89 -4.58 0.43
C VAL A 71 -11.41 -3.25 1.01
N VAL A 72 -10.44 -2.61 0.36
CA VAL A 72 -9.89 -1.30 0.77
C VAL A 72 -10.98 -0.22 0.73
N TYR A 73 -11.75 -0.12 -0.35
CA TYR A 73 -12.81 0.89 -0.45
C TYR A 73 -13.92 0.70 0.61
N THR A 74 -14.32 -0.54 0.91
CA THR A 74 -15.26 -0.82 2.01
C THR A 74 -14.66 -0.42 3.35
N ALA A 75 -13.38 -0.74 3.60
CA ALA A 75 -12.68 -0.37 4.83
C ALA A 75 -12.58 1.16 5.00
N ILE A 76 -12.28 1.91 3.94
CA ILE A 76 -12.26 3.38 3.95
C ILE A 76 -13.65 3.93 4.28
N LYS A 77 -14.71 3.44 3.60
CA LYS A 77 -16.08 3.87 3.90
C LYS A 77 -16.48 3.62 5.34
N TYR A 78 -16.12 2.44 5.87
CA TYR A 78 -16.40 2.08 7.26
C TYR A 78 -15.62 2.98 8.24
N GLY A 79 -14.32 3.19 8.01
CA GLY A 79 -13.48 4.04 8.86
C GLY A 79 -13.97 5.49 8.89
N VAL A 80 -14.17 6.09 7.71
CA VAL A 80 -14.67 7.47 7.60
C VAL A 80 -16.08 7.59 8.18
N GLY A 81 -16.97 6.63 7.90
CA GLY A 81 -18.31 6.59 8.49
C GLY A 81 -18.32 6.44 10.02
N SER A 82 -17.22 5.94 10.60
CA SER A 82 -17.03 5.81 12.05
C SER A 82 -16.32 7.02 12.68
N GLY A 83 -16.09 8.09 11.92
CA GLY A 83 -15.49 9.34 12.40
C GLY A 83 -13.99 9.49 12.11
N ASP A 84 -13.42 8.64 11.26
CA ASP A 84 -12.09 8.89 10.72
C ASP A 84 -12.11 9.96 9.61
N VAL A 85 -10.95 10.55 9.33
CA VAL A 85 -10.81 11.52 8.24
C VAL A 85 -10.78 10.83 6.89
N SER A 86 -11.34 11.47 5.86
CA SER A 86 -11.28 10.93 4.51
C SER A 86 -9.87 11.03 3.94
N PRO A 87 -9.38 9.98 3.27
CA PRO A 87 -8.19 10.12 2.42
C PRO A 87 -8.53 11.00 1.21
N PHE A 88 -7.49 11.58 0.64
CA PHE A 88 -7.51 12.14 -0.71
C PHE A 88 -6.51 11.34 -1.53
N VAL A 89 -6.97 10.75 -2.63
CA VAL A 89 -6.21 9.77 -3.43
C VAL A 89 -5.82 10.32 -4.80
N GLY A 90 -5.69 11.64 -4.92
CA GLY A 90 -5.21 12.33 -6.12
C GLY A 90 -6.23 12.52 -7.24
N HIS A 91 -7.32 11.76 -7.25
CA HIS A 91 -8.31 11.76 -8.33
C HIS A 91 -9.75 11.55 -7.83
N ASN A 92 -10.73 11.66 -8.74
CA ASN A 92 -12.16 11.49 -8.45
C ASN A 92 -12.64 12.41 -7.32
N ALA A 93 -12.17 13.66 -7.33
CA ALA A 93 -12.41 14.60 -6.25
C ALA A 93 -12.75 16.00 -6.75
N PHE A 94 -13.60 16.69 -6.00
CA PHE A 94 -13.83 18.12 -6.18
C PHE A 94 -13.00 18.90 -5.16
N LEU A 95 -12.22 19.86 -5.64
CA LEU A 95 -11.35 20.71 -4.84
C LEU A 95 -11.91 22.13 -4.82
N ARG A 96 -12.01 22.74 -3.64
CA ARG A 96 -12.33 24.15 -3.51
C ARG A 96 -11.08 24.97 -3.79
N TRP A 97 -11.09 25.76 -4.86
CA TRP A 97 -9.89 26.47 -5.29
C TRP A 97 -9.34 27.44 -4.23
N LYS A 98 -10.23 28.16 -3.54
CA LYS A 98 -9.85 29.05 -2.43
C LYS A 98 -9.14 28.31 -1.29
N ALA A 99 -9.55 27.08 -0.99
CA ALA A 99 -8.91 26.25 0.03
C ALA A 99 -7.53 25.76 -0.42
N MET A 100 -7.38 25.40 -1.70
CA MET A 100 -6.07 25.04 -2.27
C MET A 100 -5.11 26.23 -2.18
N GLN A 101 -5.58 27.44 -2.52
CA GLN A 101 -4.78 28.67 -2.44
C GLN A 101 -4.28 28.95 -1.01
N SER A 102 -5.10 28.71 0.01
CA SER A 102 -4.70 28.98 1.41
C SER A 102 -3.63 28.05 1.95
N ILE A 103 -3.40 26.89 1.33
CA ILE A 103 -2.34 25.95 1.73
C ILE A 103 -1.15 25.93 0.77
N SER A 104 -1.06 26.91 -0.13
CA SER A 104 0.07 27.07 -1.02
C SER A 104 1.38 27.24 -0.25
N PHE A 105 2.48 26.84 -0.85
CA PHE A 105 3.83 27.00 -0.30
C PHE A 105 4.78 27.50 -1.38
N VAL A 106 5.90 28.07 -0.97
CA VAL A 106 6.99 28.44 -1.87
C VAL A 106 7.96 27.27 -1.94
N ASP A 107 8.12 26.69 -3.12
CA ASP A 107 9.04 25.57 -3.32
C ASP A 107 10.49 26.06 -3.21
N PRO A 108 11.31 25.51 -2.30
CA PRO A 108 12.70 25.91 -2.15
C PRO A 108 13.56 25.66 -3.39
N SER A 109 13.17 24.75 -4.28
CA SER A 109 13.96 24.36 -5.45
C SER A 109 13.93 25.39 -6.59
N ASP A 110 12.79 26.06 -6.80
CA ASP A 110 12.59 27.02 -7.89
C ASP A 110 12.02 28.37 -7.45
N GLY A 111 11.70 28.53 -6.16
CA GLY A 111 11.14 29.76 -5.58
C GLY A 111 9.70 30.06 -6.00
N GLN A 112 9.00 29.13 -6.65
CA GLN A 112 7.64 29.35 -7.13
C GLN A 112 6.60 28.99 -6.09
N THR A 113 5.46 29.70 -6.09
CA THR A 113 4.29 29.30 -5.31
C THR A 113 3.64 28.08 -5.96
N LYS A 114 3.57 26.99 -5.20
CA LYS A 114 2.97 25.72 -5.62
C LYS A 114 1.88 25.28 -4.64
N TRP A 115 1.02 24.40 -5.13
CA TRP A 115 -0.04 23.76 -4.34
C TRP A 115 0.23 22.27 -4.16
N TRP A 116 0.83 21.64 -5.16
CA TRP A 116 1.27 20.26 -5.19
C TRP A 116 2.77 20.18 -4.99
N SER A 117 3.24 19.13 -4.35
CA SER A 117 4.67 18.95 -4.11
C SER A 117 5.31 18.13 -5.22
N ASP A 118 6.11 18.79 -6.07
CA ASP A 118 6.85 18.12 -7.16
C ASP A 118 8.00 17.24 -6.64
N ALA A 119 8.37 17.40 -5.37
CA ALA A 119 9.44 16.64 -4.72
C ALA A 119 8.97 15.30 -4.15
N HIS A 120 7.66 15.10 -4.01
CA HIS A 120 7.08 13.89 -3.40
C HIS A 120 6.40 13.04 -4.48
N VAL A 121 6.61 11.72 -4.40
CA VAL A 121 5.89 10.69 -5.13
C VAL A 121 4.44 10.55 -4.63
N SER A 122 4.16 10.96 -3.39
CA SER A 122 2.81 10.98 -2.81
C SER A 122 2.33 12.41 -2.58
N GLU A 123 2.24 13.18 -3.67
CA GLU A 123 1.86 14.59 -3.66
C GLU A 123 0.41 14.84 -3.20
N ASP A 124 -0.47 13.90 -3.49
CA ASP A 124 -1.87 13.88 -3.06
C ASP A 124 -1.98 13.76 -1.54
N PHE A 125 -1.16 12.88 -0.96
CA PHE A 125 -1.12 12.66 0.47
C PHE A 125 -0.56 13.88 1.22
N ASP A 126 0.52 14.50 0.72
CA ASP A 126 1.04 15.76 1.26
C ASP A 126 -0.03 16.87 1.22
N LEU A 127 -0.72 17.02 0.09
CA LEU A 127 -1.82 17.99 -0.04
C LEU A 127 -2.91 17.72 1.01
N SER A 128 -3.34 16.47 1.14
CA SER A 128 -4.37 16.05 2.10
C SER A 128 -3.98 16.41 3.54
N LEU A 129 -2.74 16.09 3.94
CA LEU A 129 -2.24 16.42 5.27
C LEU A 129 -2.25 17.93 5.49
N ARG A 130 -1.77 18.73 4.53
CA ARG A 130 -1.78 20.20 4.65
C ARG A 130 -3.19 20.76 4.77
N VAL A 131 -4.16 20.24 4.00
CA VAL A 131 -5.58 20.64 4.11
C VAL A 131 -6.12 20.34 5.51
N GLN A 132 -5.92 19.12 5.99
CA GLN A 132 -6.50 18.67 7.26
C GLN A 132 -5.83 19.30 8.47
N MET A 133 -4.51 19.51 8.44
CA MET A 133 -3.78 20.23 9.48
C MET A 133 -4.20 21.70 9.59
N ALA A 134 -4.66 22.31 8.49
CA ALA A 134 -5.23 23.65 8.47
C ALA A 134 -6.67 23.71 9.03
N GLY A 135 -7.23 22.58 9.48
CA GLY A 135 -8.58 22.49 10.06
C GLY A 135 -9.70 22.44 9.03
N MET A 136 -9.39 22.22 7.75
CA MET A 136 -10.38 22.09 6.68
C MET A 136 -10.83 20.64 6.51
N ILE A 137 -12.04 20.45 5.97
CA ILE A 137 -12.64 19.11 5.85
C ILE A 137 -12.32 18.48 4.50
N VAL A 138 -11.82 17.24 4.55
CA VAL A 138 -11.83 16.28 3.45
C VAL A 138 -13.01 15.34 3.68
N ARG A 139 -13.99 15.32 2.78
CA ARG A 139 -15.23 14.53 2.91
C ARG A 139 -15.25 13.40 1.88
N LEU A 140 -15.68 12.21 2.31
CA LEU A 140 -15.92 11.07 1.42
C LEU A 140 -17.40 11.03 0.99
N ALA A 141 -17.67 11.18 -0.30
CA ALA A 141 -18.98 11.06 -0.91
C ALA A 141 -19.22 9.64 -1.45
N THR A 142 -20.27 8.97 -0.95
CA THR A 142 -20.64 7.60 -1.34
C THR A 142 -21.96 7.51 -2.12
N TYR A 143 -22.65 8.64 -2.33
CA TYR A 143 -23.99 8.67 -2.95
C TYR A 143 -24.03 8.26 -4.43
N HIS A 144 -22.90 8.31 -5.15
CA HIS A 144 -22.81 7.76 -6.51
C HIS A 144 -22.59 6.24 -6.55
N ASN A 145 -22.53 5.56 -5.40
CA ASN A 145 -22.44 4.10 -5.27
C ASN A 145 -21.36 3.45 -6.17
N GLY A 146 -20.14 4.00 -6.17
CA GLY A 146 -19.04 3.50 -7.02
C GLY A 146 -19.19 3.84 -8.51
N GLY A 147 -20.00 4.85 -8.85
CA GLY A 147 -20.18 5.33 -10.21
C GLY A 147 -18.96 6.06 -10.78
N PHE A 148 -18.10 6.61 -9.91
CA PHE A 148 -16.72 6.96 -10.27
C PHE A 148 -15.93 5.66 -10.36
N LYS A 149 -15.45 5.26 -11.54
CA LYS A 149 -14.76 3.98 -11.74
C LYS A 149 -13.31 4.16 -12.18
N GLU A 150 -12.42 3.39 -11.59
CA GLU A 150 -10.97 3.37 -11.88
C GLU A 150 -10.54 1.99 -12.37
N GLY A 151 -9.57 1.94 -13.30
CA GLY A 151 -8.92 0.69 -13.69
C GLY A 151 -7.95 0.19 -12.62
N VAL A 152 -7.98 -1.11 -12.34
CA VAL A 152 -6.96 -1.77 -11.50
C VAL A 152 -5.76 -2.23 -12.32
N SER A 153 -4.68 -2.60 -11.64
CA SER A 153 -3.49 -3.16 -12.29
C SER A 153 -3.82 -4.47 -13.02
N LEU A 154 -3.38 -4.56 -14.28
CA LEU A 154 -3.66 -5.71 -15.15
C LEU A 154 -2.67 -6.86 -14.95
N THR A 155 -1.45 -6.54 -14.49
CA THR A 155 -0.37 -7.51 -14.30
C THR A 155 0.30 -7.38 -12.94
N LEU A 156 0.93 -8.48 -12.50
CA LEU A 156 1.76 -8.49 -11.29
C LEU A 156 2.80 -7.37 -11.30
N TYR A 157 3.47 -7.14 -12.43
CA TYR A 157 4.55 -6.16 -12.52
C TYR A 157 4.06 -4.73 -12.31
N ASP A 158 2.91 -4.39 -12.88
CA ASP A 158 2.29 -3.07 -12.72
C ASP A 158 1.94 -2.81 -11.25
N GLU A 159 1.38 -3.84 -10.59
CA GLU A 159 1.03 -3.75 -9.18
C GLU A 159 2.29 -3.68 -8.30
N LEU A 160 3.35 -4.45 -8.56
CA LEU A 160 4.62 -4.31 -7.82
C LEU A 160 5.18 -2.90 -7.91
N THR A 161 5.19 -2.31 -9.11
CA THR A 161 5.62 -0.92 -9.29
C THR A 161 4.74 0.05 -8.49
N ARG A 162 3.42 -0.18 -8.41
CA ARG A 162 2.50 0.59 -7.57
C ARG A 162 2.85 0.49 -6.08
N TRP A 163 3.12 -0.71 -5.56
CA TRP A 163 3.53 -0.92 -4.17
C TRP A 163 4.93 -0.36 -3.86
N GLU A 164 5.86 -0.41 -4.82
CA GLU A 164 7.18 0.24 -4.69
C GLU A 164 7.03 1.76 -4.60
N LYS A 165 6.18 2.37 -5.44
CA LYS A 165 5.86 3.81 -5.37
C LYS A 165 5.27 4.20 -4.03
N TYR A 166 4.29 3.44 -3.54
CA TYR A 166 3.64 3.73 -2.26
C TYR A 166 4.59 3.59 -1.07
N ALA A 167 5.43 2.55 -1.06
CA ALA A 167 6.44 2.39 -0.02
C ALA A 167 7.48 3.53 -0.05
N TYR A 168 7.96 3.92 -1.24
CA TYR A 168 8.87 5.04 -1.40
C TYR A 168 8.23 6.35 -0.90
N GLY A 169 7.02 6.65 -1.38
CA GLY A 169 6.23 7.82 -1.03
C GLY A 169 5.94 7.94 0.47
N CYS A 170 5.59 6.83 1.10
CA CYS A 170 5.42 6.80 2.56
C CYS A 170 6.73 7.09 3.31
N ASN A 171 7.88 6.66 2.78
CA ASN A 171 9.18 6.87 3.42
C ASN A 171 9.67 8.31 3.31
N GLU A 172 9.54 8.94 2.15
CA GLU A 172 9.88 10.37 1.94
C GLU A 172 9.01 11.29 2.80
N LEU A 173 7.74 10.91 3.05
CA LEU A 173 6.84 11.69 3.89
C LEU A 173 7.27 11.67 5.35
N VAL A 174 7.81 10.54 5.84
CA VAL A 174 8.16 10.36 7.26
C VAL A 174 9.60 10.71 7.56
N PHE A 175 10.55 10.22 6.76
CA PHE A 175 11.98 10.32 7.05
C PHE A 175 12.72 11.13 5.98
N HIS A 176 13.78 11.82 6.39
CA HIS A 176 14.77 12.27 5.42
C HIS A 176 15.68 11.10 5.01
N PRO A 177 16.34 11.15 3.84
CA PRO A 177 17.40 10.21 3.50
C PRO A 177 18.54 10.24 4.54
N PHE A 178 19.26 9.13 4.71
CA PHE A 178 20.31 8.99 5.73
C PHE A 178 21.42 10.03 5.59
N SER A 179 21.74 10.44 4.36
CA SER A 179 22.70 11.51 4.07
C SER A 179 22.31 12.84 4.74
N GLN A 180 21.01 13.07 4.93
CA GLN A 180 20.48 14.32 5.46
C GLN A 180 20.29 14.33 6.98
N TRP A 181 20.41 13.17 7.64
CA TRP A 181 20.10 13.04 9.06
C TRP A 181 20.95 13.93 9.95
N PHE A 182 22.22 14.13 9.59
CA PHE A 182 23.17 14.92 10.39
C PHE A 182 22.79 16.40 10.50
N TYR A 183 22.11 16.97 9.50
CA TYR A 183 21.78 18.40 9.46
C TYR A 183 20.28 18.70 9.55
N ASN A 184 19.41 17.79 9.07
CA ASN A 184 17.95 17.96 9.11
C ASN A 184 17.26 17.10 10.18
N GLY A 185 17.97 16.16 10.82
CA GLY A 185 17.38 15.13 11.67
C GLY A 185 16.71 14.00 10.86
N PRO A 186 16.29 12.90 11.51
CA PRO A 186 15.78 11.72 10.82
C PRO A 186 14.36 11.89 10.27
N VAL A 187 13.51 12.67 10.93
CA VAL A 187 12.06 12.78 10.63
C VAL A 187 11.76 14.10 9.92
N THR A 188 10.88 14.07 8.91
CA THR A 188 10.49 15.29 8.18
C THR A 188 9.70 16.26 9.05
N ARG A 189 9.78 17.55 8.70
CA ARG A 189 8.96 18.58 9.36
C ARG A 189 7.47 18.40 9.08
N LEU A 190 7.10 17.85 7.93
CA LEU A 190 5.71 17.57 7.58
C LEU A 190 5.10 16.56 8.55
N PHE A 191 5.78 15.43 8.75
CA PHE A 191 5.31 14.38 9.65
C PHE A 191 5.25 14.84 11.11
N LEU A 192 6.24 15.61 11.56
CA LEU A 192 6.21 16.24 12.89
C LEU A 192 5.10 17.28 13.03
N ARG A 193 4.75 18.03 11.98
CA ARG A 193 3.57 18.92 12.06
C ARG A 193 2.28 18.10 12.13
N PHE A 194 2.18 17.04 11.35
CA PHE A 194 1.01 16.15 11.34
C PHE A 194 0.76 15.55 12.73
N LEU A 195 1.76 14.95 13.35
CA LEU A 195 1.63 14.30 14.65
C LEU A 195 1.23 15.31 15.77
N TRP A 196 1.66 16.58 15.67
CA TRP A 196 1.37 17.65 16.64
C TRP A 196 0.24 18.59 16.19
N SER A 197 -0.45 18.27 15.09
CA SER A 197 -1.56 19.08 14.56
C SER A 197 -2.84 18.91 15.38
N ASN A 198 -3.88 19.68 15.03
CA ASN A 198 -5.22 19.57 15.63
C ASN A 198 -6.07 18.42 15.05
N MET A 199 -5.49 17.57 14.18
CA MET A 199 -6.21 16.41 13.65
C MET A 199 -6.61 15.43 14.77
N PRO A 200 -7.73 14.71 14.63
CA PRO A 200 -8.15 13.70 15.60
C PRO A 200 -7.06 12.65 15.87
N ILE A 201 -6.90 12.26 17.14
CA ILE A 201 -5.89 11.27 17.54
C ILE A 201 -6.14 9.92 16.86
N THR A 202 -7.41 9.51 16.73
CA THR A 202 -7.81 8.29 16.01
C THR A 202 -7.29 8.29 14.59
N SER A 203 -7.49 9.39 13.86
CA SER A 203 -6.99 9.56 12.49
C SER A 203 -5.48 9.58 12.40
N LYS A 204 -4.78 10.19 13.38
CA LYS A 204 -3.32 10.12 13.45
C LYS A 204 -2.84 8.68 13.58
N VAL A 205 -3.51 7.87 14.41
CA VAL A 205 -3.21 6.45 14.57
C VAL A 205 -3.47 5.69 13.28
N THR A 206 -4.64 5.86 12.63
CA THR A 206 -4.95 5.17 11.37
C THR A 206 -3.96 5.51 10.26
N ILE A 207 -3.68 6.81 10.07
CA ILE A 207 -2.74 7.29 9.05
C ILE A 207 -1.33 6.75 9.31
N THR A 208 -0.88 6.80 10.57
CA THR A 208 0.43 6.26 10.96
C THR A 208 0.48 4.75 10.72
N ALA A 209 -0.56 4.00 11.09
CA ALA A 209 -0.64 2.56 10.88
C ALA A 209 -0.60 2.21 9.38
N TYR A 210 -1.31 2.96 8.54
CA TYR A 210 -1.26 2.81 7.08
C TYR A 210 0.16 3.01 6.54
N ILE A 211 0.84 4.11 6.92
CA ILE A 211 2.22 4.38 6.50
C ILE A 211 3.17 3.26 6.95
N PHE A 212 3.07 2.82 8.20
CA PHE A 212 3.95 1.78 8.74
C PHE A 212 3.63 0.36 8.24
N THR A 213 2.49 0.15 7.56
CA THR A 213 2.18 -1.13 6.91
C THR A 213 3.21 -1.48 5.83
N TYR A 214 3.69 -0.48 5.08
CA TYR A 214 4.74 -0.70 4.08
C TYR A 214 6.07 -1.15 4.70
N TYR A 215 6.41 -0.64 5.89
CA TYR A 215 7.59 -1.08 6.66
C TYR A 215 7.40 -2.49 7.23
N ALA A 216 6.20 -2.81 7.71
CA ALA A 216 5.88 -4.15 8.18
C ALA A 216 6.04 -5.19 7.05
N ILE A 217 5.53 -4.89 5.85
CA ILE A 217 5.71 -5.74 4.67
C ILE A 217 7.19 -5.82 4.28
N ALA A 218 7.89 -4.69 4.17
CA ALA A 218 9.29 -4.63 3.78
C ALA A 218 10.22 -5.38 4.74
N SER A 219 9.96 -5.33 6.03
CA SER A 219 10.78 -5.98 7.05
C SER A 219 10.52 -7.48 7.18
N GLY A 220 9.44 -8.02 6.60
CA GLY A 220 9.02 -9.41 6.75
C GLY A 220 10.11 -10.45 6.50
N LEU A 221 10.77 -10.41 5.33
CA LEU A 221 11.85 -11.38 5.03
C LEU A 221 13.09 -11.16 5.91
N PHE A 222 13.43 -9.92 6.20
CA PHE A 222 14.59 -9.59 7.04
C PHE A 222 14.39 -10.07 8.49
N LEU A 223 13.26 -9.74 9.10
CA LEU A 223 12.94 -10.11 10.48
C LEU A 223 12.75 -11.62 10.63
N THR A 224 12.17 -12.31 9.64
CA THR A 224 12.08 -13.78 9.67
C THR A 224 13.45 -14.44 9.52
N THR A 225 14.37 -13.85 8.74
CA THR A 225 15.76 -14.31 8.65
C THR A 225 16.51 -14.07 9.97
N ALA A 226 16.37 -12.90 10.58
CA ALA A 226 16.95 -12.61 11.88
C ALA A 226 16.39 -13.55 12.97
N ASN A 227 15.07 -13.77 12.99
CA ASN A 227 14.40 -14.72 13.87
C ASN A 227 14.96 -16.15 13.69
N TYR A 228 15.17 -16.59 12.44
CA TYR A 228 15.78 -17.89 12.16
C TYR A 228 17.16 -18.05 12.80
N ILE A 229 18.03 -17.05 12.64
CA ILE A 229 19.39 -17.08 13.19
C ILE A 229 19.37 -17.03 14.72
N ILE A 230 18.61 -16.09 15.28
CA ILE A 230 18.56 -15.82 16.72
C ILE A 230 17.99 -17.01 17.49
N ILE A 231 16.79 -17.48 17.11
CA ILE A 231 16.12 -18.59 17.79
C ILE A 231 16.80 -19.92 17.47
N GLY A 232 17.29 -20.09 16.24
CA GLY A 232 17.92 -21.33 15.81
C GLY A 232 19.26 -21.58 16.50
N LEU A 233 20.08 -20.55 16.68
CA LEU A 233 21.43 -20.69 17.26
C LEU A 233 21.49 -20.49 18.77
N PHE A 234 20.56 -19.74 19.36
CA PHE A 234 20.57 -19.41 20.79
C PHE A 234 19.26 -19.77 21.51
N PRO A 235 18.71 -21.00 21.33
CA PRO A 235 17.42 -21.36 21.90
C PRO A 235 17.45 -21.36 23.44
N ASP A 236 18.51 -21.89 24.05
CA ASP A 236 18.60 -22.06 25.50
C ASP A 236 18.70 -20.73 26.26
N GLU A 237 19.35 -19.73 25.65
CA GLU A 237 19.47 -18.39 26.24
C GLU A 237 18.17 -17.59 26.12
N LEU A 238 17.33 -17.90 25.13
CA LEU A 238 16.17 -17.10 24.77
C LEU A 238 14.82 -17.73 25.14
N ASP A 239 14.79 -18.99 25.54
CA ASP A 239 13.54 -19.72 25.86
C ASP A 239 12.66 -19.00 26.89
N HIS A 240 13.28 -18.33 27.87
CA HIS A 240 12.56 -17.57 28.91
C HIS A 240 12.15 -16.15 28.50
N LEU A 241 12.69 -15.63 27.38
CA LEU A 241 12.44 -14.27 26.88
C LEU A 241 11.56 -14.25 25.64
N TYR A 242 11.40 -15.39 24.96
CA TYR A 242 10.81 -15.44 23.63
C TYR A 242 9.60 -16.37 23.57
N MET A 243 8.46 -15.84 23.15
CA MET A 243 7.28 -16.67 22.88
C MET A 243 7.48 -17.46 21.58
N PRO A 244 7.09 -18.74 21.51
CA PRO A 244 7.26 -19.54 20.30
C PRO A 244 6.58 -18.92 19.07
N SER A 245 7.38 -18.49 18.08
CA SER A 245 6.93 -17.82 16.85
C SER A 245 5.88 -18.63 16.07
N TRP A 246 5.92 -19.97 16.18
CA TRP A 246 4.93 -20.85 15.55
C TRP A 246 3.51 -20.66 16.12
N GLY A 247 3.37 -20.57 17.45
CA GLY A 247 2.07 -20.34 18.08
C GLY A 247 1.50 -18.97 17.75
N ILE A 248 2.38 -17.97 17.65
CA ILE A 248 2.02 -16.62 17.19
C ILE A 248 1.56 -16.68 15.73
N TRP A 249 2.31 -17.31 14.85
CA TRP A 249 1.98 -17.43 13.43
C TRP A 249 0.65 -18.17 13.20
N LEU A 250 0.41 -19.28 13.92
CA LEU A 250 -0.86 -20.00 13.86
C LEU A 250 -2.03 -19.13 14.34
N SER A 251 -1.82 -18.35 15.41
CA SER A 251 -2.81 -17.38 15.88
C SER A 251 -3.08 -16.29 14.85
N LEU A 252 -2.04 -15.75 14.19
CA LEU A 252 -2.18 -14.75 13.12
C LEU A 252 -2.97 -15.31 11.92
N ILE A 253 -2.71 -16.55 11.51
CA ILE A 253 -3.46 -17.13 10.39
C ILE A 253 -4.89 -17.47 10.78
N VAL A 254 -5.08 -18.25 11.84
CA VAL A 254 -6.41 -18.75 12.18
C VAL A 254 -7.31 -17.64 12.71
N VAL A 255 -6.81 -16.81 13.62
CA VAL A 255 -7.61 -15.78 14.27
C VAL A 255 -7.74 -14.56 13.36
N PHE A 256 -6.64 -13.97 12.90
CA PHE A 256 -6.74 -12.72 12.13
C PHE A 256 -7.27 -12.93 10.71
N ASN A 257 -6.82 -13.95 9.98
CA ASN A 257 -7.38 -14.18 8.64
C ASN A 257 -8.75 -14.86 8.71
N GLY A 258 -8.95 -15.82 9.61
CA GLY A 258 -10.23 -16.51 9.77
C GLY A 258 -11.32 -15.60 10.34
N LEU A 259 -11.16 -15.11 11.57
CA LEU A 259 -12.16 -14.23 12.20
C LEU A 259 -12.22 -12.87 11.50
N GLY A 260 -11.10 -12.36 10.98
CA GLY A 260 -11.10 -11.13 10.19
C GLY A 260 -11.95 -11.25 8.92
N SER A 261 -11.87 -12.38 8.21
CA SER A 261 -12.74 -12.64 7.04
C SER A 261 -14.22 -12.71 7.43
N VAL A 262 -14.54 -13.34 8.56
CA VAL A 262 -15.91 -13.41 9.08
C VAL A 262 -16.41 -12.01 9.45
N ALA A 263 -15.65 -11.26 10.24
CA ALA A 263 -15.99 -9.91 10.68
C ALA A 263 -16.16 -8.97 9.48
N PHE A 264 -15.26 -9.02 8.51
CA PHE A 264 -15.35 -8.23 7.29
C PHE A 264 -16.58 -8.59 6.46
N SER A 265 -16.93 -9.88 6.37
CA SER A 265 -18.15 -10.33 5.72
C SER A 265 -19.42 -9.83 6.43
N MET A 266 -19.40 -9.75 7.76
CA MET A 266 -20.49 -9.15 8.54
C MET A 266 -20.64 -7.67 8.25
N VAL A 267 -19.54 -6.91 8.16
CA VAL A 267 -19.56 -5.49 7.83
C VAL A 267 -20.15 -5.27 6.43
N ARG A 268 -19.68 -6.01 5.40
CA ARG A 268 -20.25 -5.91 4.04
C ARG A 268 -21.75 -6.22 4.02
N HIS A 269 -22.19 -7.17 4.84
CA HIS A 269 -23.60 -7.49 4.98
C HIS A 269 -24.41 -6.36 5.64
N GLN A 270 -23.91 -5.78 6.72
CA GLN A 270 -24.54 -4.66 7.41
C GLN A 270 -24.61 -3.40 6.54
N LEU A 271 -23.58 -3.16 5.74
CA LEU A 271 -23.53 -2.08 4.75
C LEU A 271 -24.41 -2.33 3.52
N LYS A 272 -25.09 -3.49 3.44
CA LYS A 272 -25.92 -3.91 2.30
C LYS A 272 -25.16 -3.96 0.98
N GLU A 273 -23.84 -4.17 1.03
CA GLU A 273 -23.00 -4.32 -0.16
C GLU A 273 -23.13 -5.74 -0.74
N GLU A 274 -23.19 -6.75 0.13
CA GLU A 274 -23.31 -8.15 -0.27
C GLU A 274 -24.05 -8.99 0.79
N VAL A 275 -24.44 -10.21 0.41
CA VAL A 275 -24.98 -11.18 1.37
C VAL A 275 -23.83 -11.85 2.14
N PHE A 276 -23.98 -12.01 3.46
CA PHE A 276 -22.93 -12.53 4.35
C PHE A 276 -22.21 -13.79 3.80
N TRP A 277 -22.95 -14.83 3.43
CA TRP A 277 -22.36 -16.08 2.95
C TRP A 277 -21.59 -15.92 1.63
N ARG A 278 -22.08 -15.06 0.75
CA ARG A 278 -21.39 -14.76 -0.51
C ARG A 278 -20.11 -13.98 -0.24
N ALA A 279 -20.16 -12.97 0.62
CA ALA A 279 -18.98 -12.20 1.04
C ALA A 279 -17.93 -13.10 1.71
N LEU A 280 -18.34 -14.08 2.53
CA LEU A 280 -17.43 -15.02 3.17
C LEU A 280 -16.79 -15.97 2.17
N LEU A 281 -17.55 -16.51 1.21
CA LEU A 281 -17.01 -17.37 0.15
C LEU A 281 -16.05 -16.59 -0.76
N GLU A 282 -16.34 -15.32 -1.05
CA GLU A 282 -15.42 -14.44 -1.77
C GLU A 282 -14.12 -14.23 -0.99
N ALA A 283 -14.20 -13.98 0.32
CA ALA A 283 -13.03 -13.84 1.17
C ALA A 283 -12.16 -15.09 1.19
N ILE A 284 -12.77 -16.27 1.36
CA ILE A 284 -12.06 -17.56 1.33
C ILE A 284 -11.43 -17.81 -0.05
N LYS A 285 -12.14 -17.50 -1.14
CA LYS A 285 -11.66 -17.66 -2.50
C LYS A 285 -10.39 -16.85 -2.76
N TRP A 286 -10.33 -15.62 -2.28
CA TRP A 286 -9.24 -14.69 -2.55
C TRP A 286 -8.14 -14.68 -1.50
N LEU A 287 -8.35 -15.30 -0.35
CA LEU A 287 -7.34 -15.40 0.71
C LEU A 287 -6.00 -16.01 0.23
N PRO A 288 -5.97 -17.12 -0.54
CA PRO A 288 -4.70 -17.67 -1.05
C PRO A 288 -3.94 -16.69 -1.95
N PHE A 289 -4.66 -15.93 -2.78
CA PHE A 289 -4.07 -14.89 -3.63
C PHE A 289 -3.41 -13.81 -2.78
N LEU A 290 -4.08 -13.31 -1.74
CA LEU A 290 -3.57 -12.25 -0.87
C LEU A 290 -2.40 -12.73 0.01
N ILE A 291 -2.45 -13.96 0.54
CA ILE A 291 -1.34 -14.55 1.30
C ILE A 291 -0.08 -14.63 0.44
N LEU A 292 -0.20 -15.17 -0.78
CA LEU A 292 0.93 -15.29 -1.68
C LEU A 292 1.46 -13.92 -2.11
N TYR A 293 0.56 -12.99 -2.43
CA TYR A 293 0.90 -11.64 -2.84
C TYR A 293 1.64 -10.89 -1.72
N PHE A 294 1.02 -10.69 -0.56
CA PHE A 294 1.62 -9.92 0.54
C PHE A 294 2.80 -10.62 1.21
N GLY A 295 2.82 -11.96 1.21
CA GLY A 295 4.01 -12.71 1.60
C GLY A 295 5.17 -12.53 0.62
N GLY A 296 4.90 -12.38 -0.68
CA GLY A 296 5.92 -12.34 -1.71
C GLY A 296 6.54 -10.97 -2.01
N ILE A 297 5.85 -9.85 -1.74
CA ILE A 297 6.32 -8.51 -2.12
C ILE A 297 7.33 -7.86 -1.14
N SER A 298 7.70 -8.55 -0.06
CA SER A 298 8.55 -8.00 1.01
C SER A 298 9.85 -7.38 0.48
N LEU A 299 10.56 -8.06 -0.42
CA LEU A 299 11.80 -7.57 -1.02
C LEU A 299 11.59 -6.34 -1.92
N ASN A 300 10.48 -6.27 -2.65
CA ASN A 300 10.14 -5.12 -3.49
C ASN A 300 9.93 -3.86 -2.64
N CYS A 301 9.13 -3.96 -1.58
CA CYS A 301 8.94 -2.85 -0.65
C CYS A 301 10.24 -2.47 0.06
N ALA A 302 11.06 -3.45 0.49
CA ALA A 302 12.36 -3.17 1.10
C ALA A 302 13.30 -2.41 0.17
N LYS A 303 13.40 -2.83 -1.10
CA LYS A 303 14.17 -2.13 -2.13
C LYS A 303 13.73 -0.67 -2.24
N ALA A 304 12.42 -0.41 -2.36
CA ALA A 304 11.90 0.96 -2.48
C ALA A 304 12.26 1.84 -1.26
N LEU A 305 12.09 1.31 -0.05
CA LEU A 305 12.47 2.02 1.18
C LEU A 305 13.97 2.34 1.23
N PHE A 306 14.83 1.36 0.89
CA PHE A 306 16.28 1.57 0.87
C PHE A 306 16.71 2.55 -0.22
N CYS A 307 16.11 2.49 -1.40
CA CYS A 307 16.42 3.44 -2.47
C CYS A 307 16.17 4.88 -2.01
N HIS A 308 15.03 5.17 -1.36
CA HIS A 308 14.82 6.48 -0.76
C HIS A 308 15.85 6.79 0.34
N ALA A 309 16.06 5.86 1.29
CA ALA A 309 16.96 6.07 2.42
C ALA A 309 18.41 6.37 2.01
N PHE A 310 18.88 5.78 0.90
CA PHE A 310 20.20 6.00 0.33
C PHE A 310 20.24 7.04 -0.81
N SER A 311 19.16 7.79 -1.05
CA SER A 311 19.06 8.78 -2.13
C SER A 311 19.34 8.22 -3.53
N ILE A 312 18.92 6.98 -3.78
CA ILE A 312 18.98 6.33 -5.09
C ILE A 312 17.68 6.64 -5.82
N ASN A 313 17.80 7.34 -6.94
CA ASN A 313 16.66 7.71 -7.77
C ASN A 313 16.07 6.47 -8.45
N ILE A 314 14.74 6.32 -8.35
CA ILE A 314 13.96 5.34 -9.10
C ILE A 314 13.13 6.11 -10.12
N GLU A 315 13.24 5.76 -11.39
CA GLU A 315 12.34 6.30 -12.40
C GLU A 315 11.02 5.53 -12.40
N TRP A 316 9.93 6.27 -12.32
CA TRP A 316 8.59 5.73 -12.21
C TRP A 316 7.93 5.67 -13.58
N ALA A 317 7.76 4.47 -14.14
CA ALA A 317 6.92 4.29 -15.33
C ALA A 317 5.43 4.48 -14.99
N SER A 318 4.62 4.92 -15.96
CA SER A 318 3.17 4.90 -15.84
C SER A 318 2.65 3.46 -15.82
N THR A 319 1.62 3.19 -15.03
CA THR A 319 0.97 1.88 -14.97
C THR A 319 0.34 1.57 -16.33
N ALA A 320 0.64 0.40 -16.91
CA ALA A 320 0.07 0.02 -18.20
C ALA A 320 -1.46 -0.13 -18.08
N LYS A 321 -2.19 0.53 -19.00
CA LYS A 321 -3.66 0.54 -19.03
C LYS A 321 -4.25 -0.32 -20.15
N GLU A 322 -3.39 -0.84 -21.02
CA GLU A 322 -3.75 -1.80 -22.06
C GLU A 322 -2.91 -3.07 -21.91
N PRO A 323 -3.47 -4.25 -22.23
CA PRO A 323 -2.68 -5.48 -22.24
C PRO A 323 -1.56 -5.36 -23.29
N GLY A 324 -0.31 -5.48 -22.82
CA GLY A 324 0.87 -5.51 -23.68
C GLY A 324 0.93 -6.79 -24.54
N PRO A 325 1.92 -6.90 -25.45
CA PRO A 325 2.08 -8.08 -26.29
C PRO A 325 2.14 -9.37 -25.46
N SER A 326 1.18 -10.25 -25.70
CA SER A 326 0.97 -11.48 -24.93
C SER A 326 1.67 -12.67 -25.60
N GLY A 327 2.49 -13.37 -24.82
CA GLY A 327 3.16 -14.59 -25.25
C GLY A 327 3.89 -15.23 -24.07
N PHE A 328 3.81 -16.55 -23.92
CA PHE A 328 4.40 -17.27 -22.79
C PHE A 328 5.89 -16.95 -22.59
N PHE A 329 6.66 -16.91 -23.68
CA PHE A 329 8.09 -16.59 -23.64
C PHE A 329 8.37 -15.12 -23.27
N ILE A 330 7.54 -14.18 -23.73
CA ILE A 330 7.67 -12.75 -23.37
C ILE A 330 7.39 -12.56 -21.87
N GLY A 331 6.35 -13.23 -21.36
CA GLY A 331 6.04 -13.25 -19.93
C GLY A 331 7.17 -13.87 -19.10
N LEU A 332 7.75 -14.98 -19.58
CA LEU A 332 8.85 -15.67 -18.93
C LEU A 332 10.11 -14.79 -18.84
N ASP A 333 10.51 -14.14 -19.93
CA ASP A 333 11.68 -13.25 -19.95
C ASP A 333 11.50 -12.04 -19.01
N LYS A 334 10.30 -11.45 -19.01
CA LYS A 334 9.94 -10.35 -18.09
C LYS A 334 9.94 -10.82 -16.63
N MET A 335 9.48 -12.04 -16.36
CA MET A 335 9.50 -12.65 -15.04
C MET A 335 10.92 -12.85 -14.54
N ILE A 336 11.77 -13.50 -15.34
CA ILE A 336 13.16 -13.79 -14.96
C ILE A 336 13.94 -12.50 -14.72
N SER A 337 13.83 -11.52 -15.62
CA SER A 337 14.54 -10.25 -15.49
C SER A 337 14.13 -9.46 -14.24
N SER A 338 12.85 -9.49 -13.88
CA SER A 338 12.30 -8.78 -12.71
C SER A 338 12.60 -9.49 -11.38
N PHE A 339 12.60 -10.83 -11.35
CA PHE A 339 12.68 -11.60 -10.10
C PHE A 339 14.01 -12.36 -9.89
N LYS A 340 15.00 -12.26 -10.79
CA LYS A 340 16.29 -12.95 -10.66
C LYS A 340 16.97 -12.76 -9.29
N TYR A 341 16.94 -11.55 -8.75
CA TYR A 341 17.55 -11.27 -7.44
C TYR A 341 16.72 -11.83 -6.29
N THR A 342 15.38 -11.76 -6.39
CA THR A 342 14.47 -12.39 -5.42
C THR A 342 14.72 -13.89 -5.35
N TRP A 343 14.82 -14.58 -6.50
CA TRP A 343 15.13 -16.00 -6.53
C TRP A 343 16.53 -16.31 -6.01
N LEU A 344 17.54 -15.52 -6.37
CA LEU A 344 18.89 -15.70 -5.84
C LEU A 344 18.92 -15.62 -4.30
N ILE A 345 18.24 -14.63 -3.72
CA ILE A 345 18.11 -14.47 -2.26
C ILE A 345 17.35 -15.67 -1.66
N CYS A 346 16.23 -16.07 -2.25
CA CYS A 346 15.45 -17.22 -1.79
C CYS A 346 16.27 -18.50 -1.80
N ILE A 347 17.03 -18.76 -2.86
CA ILE A 347 17.91 -19.94 -2.99
C ILE A 347 19.03 -19.89 -1.95
N ALA A 348 19.65 -18.73 -1.74
CA ALA A 348 20.69 -18.55 -0.73
C ALA A 348 20.16 -18.81 0.69
N LEU A 349 18.97 -18.28 1.03
CA LEU A 349 18.32 -18.51 2.32
C LEU A 349 17.88 -19.97 2.49
N ALA A 350 17.38 -20.62 1.44
CA ALA A 350 17.05 -22.04 1.47
C ALA A 350 18.31 -22.90 1.69
N ALA A 351 19.41 -22.58 1.01
CA ALA A 351 20.70 -23.25 1.19
C ALA A 351 21.23 -23.04 2.62
N MET A 352 21.06 -21.85 3.19
CA MET A 352 21.38 -21.56 4.59
C MET A 352 20.58 -22.46 5.54
N ILE A 353 19.26 -22.60 5.34
CA ILE A 353 18.43 -23.49 6.15
C ILE A 353 18.94 -24.93 6.08
N ILE A 354 19.18 -25.42 4.86
CA ILE A 354 19.67 -26.79 4.65
C ILE A 354 21.04 -27.00 5.32
N TYR A 355 21.97 -26.06 5.14
CA TYR A 355 23.30 -26.13 5.76
C TYR A 355 23.22 -26.22 7.27
N PHE A 356 22.44 -25.36 7.93
CA PHE A 356 22.29 -25.43 9.39
C PHE A 356 21.53 -26.67 9.86
N ALA A 357 20.66 -27.24 9.04
CA ALA A 357 19.93 -28.45 9.39
C ALA A 357 20.80 -29.73 9.35
N VAL A 358 21.75 -29.84 8.41
CA VAL A 358 22.50 -31.10 8.18
C VAL A 358 24.03 -30.97 8.07
N GLY A 359 24.56 -29.77 7.83
CA GLY A 359 25.99 -29.55 7.51
C GLY A 359 26.77 -28.73 8.53
N ALA A 360 26.08 -28.02 9.43
CA ALA A 360 26.74 -27.20 10.45
C ALA A 360 27.44 -28.07 11.51
N PRO A 361 28.55 -27.57 12.11
CA PRO A 361 29.23 -28.26 13.20
C PRO A 361 28.32 -28.41 14.43
N TRP A 362 28.65 -29.39 15.27
CA TRP A 362 27.91 -29.66 16.50
C TRP A 362 27.81 -28.41 17.39
N GLY A 363 26.60 -28.11 17.87
CA GLY A 363 26.29 -26.89 18.62
C GLY A 363 25.74 -25.73 17.79
N TYR A 364 25.86 -25.76 16.46
CA TYR A 364 25.29 -24.76 15.55
C TYR A 364 24.16 -25.34 14.67
N THR A 365 23.78 -26.59 14.89
CA THR A 365 22.79 -27.28 14.08
C THR A 365 21.36 -26.85 14.43
N ILE A 366 20.60 -26.40 13.42
CA ILE A 366 19.18 -26.06 13.53
C ILE A 366 18.38 -27.23 12.94
N THR A 367 18.37 -28.35 13.63
CA THR A 367 17.79 -29.61 13.12
C THR A 367 16.41 -29.87 13.75
N PRO A 368 15.37 -30.15 12.95
CA PRO A 368 14.08 -30.58 13.47
C PRO A 368 14.15 -31.85 14.30
N GLY A 369 13.43 -31.89 15.42
CA GLY A 369 13.36 -33.08 16.29
C GLY A 369 12.32 -32.93 17.40
N PRO A 370 11.99 -34.01 18.13
CA PRO A 370 10.91 -34.03 19.13
C PRO A 370 11.08 -33.03 20.30
N HIS A 371 12.32 -32.61 20.57
CA HIS A 371 12.66 -31.66 21.63
C HIS A 371 13.39 -30.43 21.09
N SER A 372 13.27 -30.16 19.79
CA SER A 372 13.99 -29.06 19.12
C SER A 372 13.05 -27.89 18.82
N THR A 373 13.50 -26.68 19.13
CA THR A 373 12.84 -25.43 18.72
C THR A 373 13.12 -25.08 17.26
N ALA A 374 13.87 -25.89 16.52
CA ALA A 374 14.22 -25.64 15.12
C ALA A 374 12.99 -25.39 14.23
N MET A 375 11.84 -26.06 14.48
CA MET A 375 10.63 -25.80 13.70
C MET A 375 10.06 -24.39 13.93
N VAL A 376 10.23 -23.83 15.13
CA VAL A 376 9.81 -22.46 15.47
C VAL A 376 10.63 -21.44 14.67
N ALA A 377 11.90 -21.74 14.39
CA ALA A 377 12.80 -20.92 13.59
C ALA A 377 12.59 -21.13 12.07
N ILE A 378 12.53 -22.39 11.61
CA ILE A 378 12.50 -22.77 10.19
C ILE A 378 11.20 -22.33 9.51
N VAL A 379 10.05 -22.60 10.12
CA VAL A 379 8.76 -22.48 9.41
C VAL A 379 8.43 -21.04 8.99
N PRO A 380 8.58 -20.01 9.84
CA PRO A 380 8.30 -18.63 9.42
C PRO A 380 9.17 -18.18 8.25
N LEU A 381 10.46 -18.50 8.26
CA LEU A 381 11.37 -18.16 7.16
C LEU A 381 11.04 -18.98 5.90
N ALA A 382 10.73 -20.26 6.03
CA ALA A 382 10.34 -21.10 4.90
C ALA A 382 9.05 -20.59 4.21
N VAL A 383 8.03 -20.20 4.99
CA VAL A 383 6.80 -19.58 4.44
C VAL A 383 7.14 -18.34 3.62
N GLN A 384 8.07 -17.52 4.11
CA GLN A 384 8.42 -16.27 3.45
C GLN A 384 9.28 -16.47 2.20
N ILE A 385 10.20 -17.43 2.23
CA ILE A 385 10.93 -17.89 1.04
C ILE A 385 9.97 -18.44 -0.01
N CYS A 386 9.05 -19.33 0.38
CA CYS A 386 8.07 -19.91 -0.53
C CYS A 386 7.18 -18.83 -1.15
N SER A 387 6.66 -17.90 -0.36
CA SER A 387 5.79 -16.84 -0.86
C SER A 387 6.52 -15.95 -1.88
N ALA A 388 7.74 -15.50 -1.57
CA ALA A 388 8.55 -14.69 -2.47
C ALA A 388 8.99 -15.44 -3.74
N PHE A 389 9.31 -16.73 -3.62
CA PHE A 389 9.76 -17.55 -4.75
C PHE A 389 8.61 -17.86 -5.72
N PHE A 390 7.44 -18.24 -5.20
CA PHE A 390 6.29 -18.67 -6.00
C PHE A 390 5.39 -17.53 -6.48
N LEU A 391 5.46 -16.34 -5.87
CA LEU A 391 4.71 -15.15 -6.33
C LEU A 391 4.77 -14.93 -7.85
N PRO A 392 5.95 -14.82 -8.48
CA PRO A 392 6.04 -14.62 -9.94
C PRO A 392 5.50 -15.81 -10.74
N LEU A 393 5.66 -17.05 -10.24
CA LEU A 393 5.23 -18.26 -10.94
C LEU A 393 3.71 -18.41 -10.94
N ALA A 394 3.06 -18.06 -9.83
CA ALA A 394 1.62 -18.20 -9.68
C ALA A 394 0.84 -17.01 -10.26
N LEU A 395 1.37 -15.79 -10.12
CA LEU A 395 0.64 -14.55 -10.45
C LEU A 395 1.24 -13.78 -11.64
N GLY A 396 2.47 -14.09 -12.06
CA GLY A 396 3.17 -13.36 -13.13
C GLY A 396 2.99 -13.93 -14.54
N LEU A 397 2.63 -15.21 -14.68
CA LEU A 397 2.38 -15.87 -15.96
C LEU A 397 0.89 -15.78 -16.32
N ASN A 398 0.42 -14.62 -16.77
CA ASN A 398 -0.95 -14.42 -17.27
C ASN A 398 -0.97 -13.65 -18.59
#